data_AF-A0A9D1TUR0-F1
#
_entry.id   AF-A0A9D1TUR0-F1
#
_cell.length_a   1.000
_cell.length_b   1.000
_cell.length_c   1.000
_cell.angle_alpha   90.00
_cell.angle_beta   90.00
_cell.angle_gamma   90.00
#
_symmetry.space_group_name_H-M   'P 1'
#
loop_
_entity.id
_entity.type
_entity.pdbx_description
1 polymer ?
#
loop_
_entity_poly.entity_id
_entity_poly.type
_entity_poly.pdbx_seq_one_letter_code
_entity_poly.pdbx_strand_id
1 'polypeptide(L)'
;MMKKVFLGILFAGFSLANAQTDNADTSFTEIPFQQALKQSDYSYYVGSQVLDGTLYYEPDSLFGYRFEFDVATDDLNKIPRLVASAEDAQNSRFVLNKHFKMNPQQTARAAVYLGIKTDLNDPKFIEQGCSVVGPVKLQATAIGYFGPQNGDSYASIEALRILESGPFEVSCQAP
;
A
#
# COMPACT_ATOMS: atom_id res chain seq x y z
N MET A 1 8.00 -69.99 -45.41
CA MET A 1 6.85 -69.10 -45.69
C MET A 1 6.66 -68.16 -44.49
N MET A 2 6.95 -66.87 -44.68
CA MET A 2 6.99 -65.86 -43.61
C MET A 2 5.58 -65.43 -43.18
N LYS A 3 5.33 -65.41 -41.86
CA LYS A 3 4.22 -64.68 -41.23
C LYS A 3 4.78 -63.44 -40.53
N LYS A 4 4.22 -62.29 -40.89
CA LYS A 4 4.46 -60.97 -40.28
C LYS A 4 3.94 -60.95 -38.84
N VAL A 5 4.65 -60.28 -37.93
CA VAL A 5 4.05 -59.74 -36.70
C VAL A 5 4.55 -58.32 -36.50
N PHE A 6 3.58 -57.44 -36.26
CA PHE A 6 3.68 -55.98 -36.18
C PHE A 6 4.27 -55.50 -34.84
N LEU A 7 4.96 -54.38 -34.94
CA LEU A 7 5.49 -53.55 -33.86
C LEU A 7 4.33 -52.83 -33.15
N GLY A 8 4.28 -52.90 -31.82
CA GLY A 8 3.39 -52.09 -30.97
C GLY A 8 4.15 -51.62 -29.74
N ILE A 9 4.61 -50.38 -29.75
CA ILE A 9 5.26 -49.72 -28.61
C ILE A 9 4.16 -49.20 -27.69
N LEU A 10 4.04 -49.76 -26.48
CA LEU A 10 3.25 -49.19 -25.40
C LEU A 10 4.01 -48.01 -24.79
N PHE A 11 3.51 -46.79 -24.99
CA PHE A 11 3.79 -45.66 -24.12
C PHE A 11 2.94 -45.80 -22.85
N ALA A 12 3.56 -46.25 -21.76
CA ALA A 12 2.97 -46.12 -20.43
C ALA A 12 3.00 -44.63 -20.07
N GLY A 13 1.80 -44.05 -20.00
CA GLY A 13 1.58 -42.64 -19.65
C GLY A 13 2.14 -42.33 -18.26
N PHE A 14 2.90 -41.24 -18.20
CA PHE A 14 3.12 -40.48 -16.98
C PHE A 14 1.75 -40.02 -16.46
N SER A 15 1.31 -40.58 -15.34
CA SER A 15 0.20 -40.03 -14.58
C SER A 15 0.60 -38.62 -14.11
N LEU A 16 -0.02 -37.61 -14.71
CA LEU A 16 -0.05 -36.25 -14.20
C LEU A 16 -0.57 -36.30 -12.77
N ALA A 17 0.33 -36.08 -11.81
CA ALA A 17 -0.06 -35.71 -10.46
C ALA A 17 -0.87 -34.41 -10.60
N ASN A 18 -2.14 -34.47 -10.23
CA ASN A 18 -2.97 -33.28 -10.04
C ASN A 18 -2.23 -32.36 -9.08
N ALA A 19 -1.67 -31.28 -9.60
CA ALA A 19 -1.41 -30.10 -8.81
C ALA A 19 -2.78 -29.58 -8.38
N GLN A 20 -3.26 -30.03 -7.22
CA GLN A 20 -4.22 -29.26 -6.45
C GLN A 20 -3.51 -27.95 -6.13
N THR A 21 -3.75 -26.94 -6.96
CA THR A 21 -3.61 -25.56 -6.53
C THR A 21 -4.66 -25.38 -5.43
N ASP A 22 -4.24 -25.56 -4.18
CA ASP A 22 -4.92 -24.92 -3.07
C ASP A 22 -4.95 -23.43 -3.41
N ASN A 23 -6.07 -22.98 -3.97
CA ASN A 23 -6.45 -21.58 -3.93
C ASN A 23 -6.61 -21.28 -2.44
N ALA A 24 -5.51 -20.91 -1.78
CA ALA A 24 -5.54 -20.32 -0.47
C ALA A 24 -6.57 -19.19 -0.57
N ASP A 25 -7.69 -19.35 0.12
CA ASP A 25 -8.78 -18.40 0.14
C ASP A 25 -8.22 -17.07 0.63
N THR A 26 -7.92 -16.16 -0.30
CA THR A 26 -7.40 -14.82 -0.03
C THR A 26 -8.53 -13.87 0.36
N SER A 27 -9.67 -14.40 0.80
CA SER A 27 -10.79 -13.58 1.26
C SER A 27 -10.38 -12.79 2.50
N PHE A 28 -10.51 -11.48 2.37
CA PHE A 28 -10.36 -10.53 3.46
C PHE A 28 -11.74 -10.22 4.02
N THR A 29 -11.84 -10.12 5.35
CA THR A 29 -13.05 -9.62 5.98
C THR A 29 -12.98 -8.10 5.99
N GLU A 30 -13.87 -7.45 5.25
CA GLU A 30 -14.05 -6.01 5.36
C GLU A 30 -14.86 -5.69 6.62
N ILE A 31 -14.23 -4.96 7.53
CA ILE A 31 -14.80 -4.50 8.80
C ILE A 31 -14.81 -2.97 8.73
N PRO A 32 -15.98 -2.31 8.76
CA PRO A 32 -16.02 -0.85 8.80
C PRO A 32 -15.20 -0.30 9.96
N PHE A 33 -14.52 0.82 9.74
CA PHE A 33 -13.74 1.45 10.80
C PHE A 33 -14.64 1.93 11.94
N GLN A 34 -14.29 1.54 13.17
CA GLN A 34 -14.96 1.96 14.39
C GLN A 34 -13.98 2.76 15.25
N GLN A 35 -14.48 3.80 15.91
CA GLN A 35 -13.66 4.60 16.82
C GLN A 35 -13.28 3.77 18.05
N ALA A 36 -11.98 3.50 18.20
CA ALA A 36 -11.42 2.76 19.33
C ALA A 36 -10.98 3.69 20.46
N LEU A 37 -10.54 4.91 20.12
CA LEU A 37 -10.10 5.92 21.09
C LEU A 37 -10.49 7.33 20.63
N LYS A 38 -10.90 8.15 21.60
CA LYS A 38 -11.01 9.60 21.46
C LYS A 38 -10.40 10.26 22.69
N GLN A 39 -9.33 11.01 22.53
CA GLN A 39 -8.69 11.74 23.63
C GLN A 39 -8.29 13.14 23.16
N SER A 40 -9.00 14.16 23.65
CA SER A 40 -8.83 15.56 23.23
C SER A 40 -8.88 15.68 21.71
N ASP A 41 -7.73 15.97 21.09
CA ASP A 41 -7.55 16.24 19.66
C ASP A 41 -7.14 14.98 18.87
N TYR A 42 -7.04 13.84 19.55
CA TYR A 42 -6.67 12.56 18.96
C TYR A 42 -7.88 11.64 18.82
N SER A 43 -8.09 11.12 17.61
CA SER A 43 -9.05 10.06 17.32
C SER A 43 -8.34 8.88 16.65
N TYR A 44 -8.64 7.67 17.12
CA TYR A 44 -8.09 6.44 16.55
C TYR A 44 -9.22 5.48 16.21
N TYR A 45 -9.14 4.91 15.01
CA TYR A 45 -10.13 4.03 14.44
C TYR A 45 -9.48 2.70 14.07
N VAL A 46 -10.18 1.60 14.33
CA VAL A 46 -9.75 0.24 13.99
C VAL A 46 -10.80 -0.40 13.10
N GLY A 47 -10.35 -1.18 12.13
CA GLY A 47 -11.22 -1.83 11.15
C GLY A 47 -10.41 -2.69 10.19
N SER A 48 -11.00 -2.98 9.04
CA SER A 48 -10.32 -3.59 7.91
C SER A 48 -11.02 -3.19 6.62
N GLN A 49 -10.40 -2.38 5.79
CA GLN A 49 -10.98 -1.96 4.51
C GLN A 49 -9.93 -2.11 3.42
N VAL A 50 -10.37 -2.56 2.24
CA VAL A 50 -9.54 -2.45 1.03
C VAL A 50 -9.78 -1.08 0.43
N LEU A 51 -8.69 -0.34 0.27
CA LEU A 51 -8.68 1.02 -0.24
C LEU A 51 -7.83 1.09 -1.50
N ASP A 52 -8.42 1.60 -2.57
CA ASP A 52 -7.73 2.11 -3.74
C ASP A 52 -7.21 3.52 -3.47
N GLY A 53 -6.08 3.89 -4.06
CA GLY A 53 -5.53 5.23 -3.92
C GLY A 53 -4.19 5.42 -4.61
N THR A 54 -3.54 6.53 -4.30
CA THR A 54 -2.24 6.92 -4.85
C THR A 54 -1.21 6.96 -3.73
N LEU A 55 -0.11 6.23 -3.90
CA LEU A 55 1.05 6.29 -3.03
C LEU A 55 1.98 7.40 -3.52
N TYR A 56 2.52 8.16 -2.58
CA TYR A 56 3.51 9.20 -2.81
C TYR A 56 4.72 8.99 -1.91
N TYR A 57 5.89 9.26 -2.47
CA TYR A 57 7.14 9.44 -1.74
C TYR A 57 7.82 10.68 -2.31
N GLU A 58 7.68 11.80 -1.62
CA GLU A 58 8.15 13.11 -2.07
C GLU A 58 8.75 13.91 -0.91
N PRO A 59 9.63 14.88 -1.19
CA PRO A 59 10.22 15.71 -0.15
C PRO A 59 9.19 16.72 0.37
N ASP A 60 8.84 16.63 1.65
CA ASP A 60 8.07 17.65 2.36
C ASP A 60 9.01 18.65 3.07
N SER A 61 8.65 19.94 3.07
CA SER A 61 9.49 21.01 3.62
C SER A 61 9.63 20.98 5.14
N LEU A 62 8.67 20.37 5.85
CA LEU A 62 8.63 20.30 7.31
C LEU A 62 9.10 18.95 7.85
N PHE A 63 8.80 17.87 7.12
CA PHE A 63 8.97 16.51 7.60
C PHE A 63 9.90 15.64 6.74
N GLY A 64 10.41 16.17 5.63
CA GLY A 64 11.27 15.46 4.69
C GLY A 64 10.51 14.37 3.91
N TYR A 65 11.25 13.35 3.46
CA TYR A 65 10.67 12.23 2.73
C TYR A 65 9.86 11.30 3.64
N ARG A 66 8.64 10.95 3.19
CA ARG A 66 7.80 9.92 3.81
C ARG A 66 6.87 9.30 2.80
N PHE A 67 6.34 8.13 3.15
CA PHE A 67 5.30 7.49 2.36
C PHE A 67 3.92 8.01 2.76
N GLU A 68 3.22 8.57 1.80
CA GLU A 68 1.84 9.06 1.95
C GLU A 68 0.91 8.31 1.02
N PHE A 69 -0.33 8.13 1.43
CA PHE A 69 -1.36 7.43 0.69
C PHE A 69 -2.60 8.32 0.61
N ASP A 70 -2.97 8.72 -0.60
CA ASP A 70 -4.20 9.45 -0.88
C ASP A 70 -5.30 8.49 -1.31
N VAL A 71 -6.39 8.41 -0.55
CA VAL A 71 -7.50 7.50 -0.80
C VAL A 71 -8.27 7.97 -2.05
N ALA A 72 -8.56 7.04 -2.97
CA ALA A 72 -9.36 7.31 -4.15
C ALA A 72 -10.76 7.82 -3.77
N THR A 73 -11.32 8.73 -4.58
CA THR A 73 -12.61 9.37 -4.31
C THR A 73 -13.75 8.37 -4.05
N ASP A 74 -13.77 7.27 -4.80
CA ASP A 74 -14.81 6.24 -4.68
C ASP A 74 -14.75 5.47 -3.34
N ASP A 75 -13.60 5.50 -2.66
CA ASP A 75 -13.34 4.81 -1.40
C ASP A 75 -13.41 5.74 -0.18
N LEU A 76 -13.68 7.03 -0.35
CA LEU A 76 -13.79 7.99 0.76
C LEU A 76 -14.96 7.72 1.70
N ASN A 77 -15.95 6.94 1.27
CA ASN A 77 -17.05 6.46 2.11
C ASN A 77 -16.63 5.29 3.03
N LYS A 78 -15.51 4.62 2.75
CA LYS A 78 -14.99 3.50 3.55
C LYS A 78 -14.18 3.97 4.75
N ILE A 79 -13.68 5.21 4.73
CA ILE A 79 -12.90 5.81 5.81
C ILE A 79 -13.79 6.65 6.75
N PRO A 80 -13.44 6.78 8.04
CA PRO A 80 -14.15 7.66 8.95
C PRO A 80 -14.07 9.12 8.47
N ARG A 81 -15.16 9.86 8.64
CA ARG A 81 -15.10 11.32 8.52
C ARG A 81 -14.24 11.86 9.67
N LEU A 82 -13.08 12.39 9.32
CA LEU A 82 -12.17 13.03 10.26
C LEU A 82 -12.77 14.42 10.57
N VAL A 83 -13.10 14.67 11.83
CA VAL A 83 -13.80 15.90 12.22
C VAL A 83 -12.80 16.85 12.87
N ALA A 84 -12.36 17.87 12.14
CA ALA A 84 -11.77 19.07 12.71
C ALA A 84 -12.38 20.28 12.02
N SER A 85 -13.39 20.89 12.66
CA SER A 85 -14.11 22.05 12.13
C SER A 85 -14.94 21.82 10.85
N ALA A 86 -15.88 22.72 10.59
CA ALA A 86 -16.85 22.62 9.51
C ALA A 86 -16.29 22.95 8.11
N GLU A 87 -15.00 23.32 8.01
CA GLU A 87 -14.32 23.69 6.75
C GLU A 87 -13.39 22.60 6.21
N ASP A 88 -13.09 21.53 6.96
CA ASP A 88 -12.16 20.49 6.54
C ASP A 88 -12.83 19.42 5.67
N ALA A 89 -13.00 19.76 4.40
CA ALA A 89 -13.23 18.79 3.34
C ALA A 89 -11.96 17.97 3.11
N GLN A 90 -12.00 16.69 3.52
CA GLN A 90 -11.22 15.58 2.96
C GLN A 90 -9.75 15.88 2.60
N ASN A 91 -8.88 16.04 3.60
CA ASN A 91 -7.49 15.64 3.41
C ASN A 91 -7.44 14.11 3.49
N SER A 92 -7.66 13.44 2.36
CA SER A 92 -7.63 11.98 2.18
C SER A 92 -6.22 11.39 2.11
N ARG A 93 -5.20 12.22 2.36
CA ARG A 93 -3.80 11.85 2.33
C ARG A 93 -3.31 11.49 3.73
N PHE A 94 -2.92 10.23 3.89
CA PHE A 94 -2.50 9.64 5.15
C PHE A 94 -1.02 9.29 5.11
N VAL A 95 -0.30 9.57 6.18
CA VAL A 95 1.05 9.02 6.36
C VAL A 95 0.95 7.52 6.62
N LEU A 96 1.69 6.70 5.86
CA LEU A 96 1.82 5.28 6.14
C LEU A 96 2.64 5.10 7.42
N ASN A 97 1.97 4.92 8.57
CA ASN A 97 2.60 5.05 9.89
C ASN A 97 3.78 4.08 10.10
N LYS A 98 3.67 2.85 9.60
CA LYS A 98 4.74 1.83 9.64
C LYS A 98 5.99 2.20 8.83
N HIS A 99 5.88 3.22 8.00
CA HIS A 99 6.88 3.67 7.06
C HIS A 99 7.26 5.14 7.30
N PHE A 100 7.13 5.62 8.53
CA PHE A 100 7.53 6.97 8.94
C PHE A 100 8.87 6.98 9.69
N LYS A 101 9.69 8.03 9.48
CA LYS A 101 11.01 8.23 10.13
C LYS A 101 11.94 7.02 10.04
N MET A 102 12.00 6.42 8.85
CA MET A 102 12.84 5.25 8.59
C MET A 102 14.29 5.66 8.31
N ASN A 103 15.24 4.84 8.76
CA ASN A 103 16.62 4.92 8.29
C ASN A 103 16.74 4.37 6.85
N PRO A 104 17.87 4.58 6.14
CA PRO A 104 18.00 4.18 4.74
C PRO A 104 17.70 2.69 4.48
N GLN A 105 18.13 1.79 5.36
CA GLN A 105 17.87 0.36 5.21
C GLN A 105 16.38 0.02 5.37
N GLN A 106 15.70 0.68 6.31
CA GLN A 106 14.26 0.55 6.49
C GLN A 106 13.49 1.12 5.29
N THR A 107 13.92 2.27 4.75
CA THR A 107 13.35 2.87 3.53
C THR A 107 13.46 1.95 2.33
N ALA A 108 14.63 1.33 2.11
CA ALA A 108 14.82 0.37 1.02
C ALA A 108 13.85 -0.83 1.15
N ARG A 109 13.69 -1.36 2.37
CA ARG A 109 12.76 -2.47 2.63
C ARG A 109 11.31 -2.07 2.41
N ALA A 110 10.92 -0.87 2.84
CA ALA A 110 9.59 -0.33 2.61
C ALA A 110 9.31 -0.15 1.12
N ALA A 111 10.25 0.40 0.35
CA ALA A 111 10.13 0.56 -1.09
C ALA A 111 9.86 -0.79 -1.79
N VAL A 112 10.64 -1.82 -1.46
CA VAL A 112 10.43 -3.19 -1.99
C VAL A 112 9.06 -3.73 -1.60
N TYR A 113 8.66 -3.57 -0.34
CA TYR A 113 7.35 -4.02 0.14
C TYR A 113 6.19 -3.31 -0.59
N LEU A 114 6.37 -2.04 -0.94
CA LEU A 114 5.41 -1.21 -1.67
C LEU A 114 5.47 -1.40 -3.20
N GLY A 115 6.37 -2.26 -3.70
CA GLY A 115 6.53 -2.53 -5.13
C GLY A 115 7.28 -1.44 -5.91
N ILE A 116 7.94 -0.51 -5.21
CA ILE A 116 8.76 0.55 -5.81
C ILE A 116 10.12 -0.03 -6.17
N LYS A 117 10.49 0.11 -7.44
CA LYS A 117 11.76 -0.40 -7.98
C LYS A 117 12.90 0.62 -7.94
N THR A 118 12.58 1.90 -7.82
CA THR A 118 13.54 3.01 -7.75
C THR A 118 14.30 2.96 -6.43
N ASP A 119 15.63 3.16 -6.48
CA ASP A 119 16.43 3.28 -5.27
C ASP A 119 16.21 4.67 -4.63
N LEU A 120 15.37 4.70 -3.60
CA LEU A 120 15.02 5.92 -2.87
C LEU A 120 16.18 6.46 -2.00
N ASN A 121 17.25 5.69 -1.84
CA ASN A 121 18.43 6.10 -1.10
C ASN A 121 19.58 6.55 -2.02
N ASP A 122 19.39 6.54 -3.35
CA ASP A 122 20.38 7.11 -4.28
C ASP A 122 20.58 8.59 -3.92
N PRO A 123 21.81 9.03 -3.60
CA PRO A 123 22.08 10.44 -3.33
C PRO A 123 21.54 11.37 -4.43
N LYS A 124 21.58 10.96 -5.70
CA LYS A 124 21.02 11.75 -6.81
C LYS A 124 19.51 11.91 -6.72
N PHE A 125 18.80 10.88 -6.26
CA PHE A 125 17.36 10.95 -6.06
C PHE A 125 17.02 12.02 -5.02
N ILE A 126 17.78 12.04 -3.91
CA ILE A 126 17.59 12.98 -2.81
C ILE A 126 18.00 14.41 -3.21
N GLU A 127 19.20 14.56 -3.81
CA GLU A 127 19.77 15.85 -4.20
C GLU A 127 18.95 16.57 -5.28
N GLN A 128 18.32 15.82 -6.19
CA GLN A 128 17.46 16.36 -7.26
C GLN A 128 16.00 16.53 -6.82
N GLY A 129 15.70 16.31 -5.54
CA GLY A 129 14.33 16.42 -5.01
C GLY A 129 13.34 15.52 -5.74
N CYS A 130 13.76 14.30 -6.10
CA CYS A 130 12.91 13.38 -6.85
C CYS A 130 11.73 12.88 -6.03
N SER A 131 10.63 12.55 -6.70
CA SER A 131 9.44 11.92 -6.12
C SER A 131 9.11 10.61 -6.82
N VAL A 132 8.43 9.73 -6.10
CA VAL A 132 7.79 8.53 -6.65
C VAL A 132 6.29 8.61 -6.40
N VAL A 133 5.50 8.45 -7.46
CA VAL A 133 4.04 8.50 -7.39
C VAL A 133 3.45 7.35 -8.19
N GLY A 134 2.41 6.70 -7.68
CA GLY A 134 1.71 5.66 -8.43
C GLY A 134 0.52 5.06 -7.69
N PRO A 135 -0.36 4.35 -8.40
CA PRO A 135 -1.53 3.74 -7.78
C PRO A 135 -1.12 2.59 -6.85
N VAL A 136 -1.89 2.41 -5.78
CA VAL A 136 -1.75 1.28 -4.86
C VAL A 136 -3.14 0.88 -4.36
N LYS A 137 -3.35 -0.43 -4.23
CA LYS A 137 -4.49 -1.02 -3.52
C LYS A 137 -3.96 -1.66 -2.25
N LEU A 138 -4.44 -1.22 -1.09
CA LEU A 138 -3.97 -1.72 0.20
C LEU A 138 -5.12 -2.12 1.12
N GLN A 139 -4.83 -3.04 2.04
CA GLN A 139 -5.72 -3.36 3.15
C GLN A 139 -5.31 -2.49 4.35
N ALA A 140 -6.15 -1.52 4.70
CA ALA A 140 -5.97 -0.66 5.87
C ALA A 140 -6.63 -1.27 7.10
N THR A 141 -5.95 -1.21 8.25
CA THR A 141 -6.46 -1.78 9.53
C THR A 141 -6.65 -0.77 10.64
N ALA A 142 -5.99 0.39 10.54
CA ALA A 142 -6.19 1.47 11.49
C ALA A 142 -6.00 2.83 10.83
N ILE A 143 -6.73 3.82 11.34
CA ILE A 143 -6.60 5.22 10.97
C ILE A 143 -6.43 6.03 12.25
N GLY A 144 -5.36 6.82 12.31
CA GLY A 144 -5.11 7.78 13.37
C GLY A 144 -5.30 9.19 12.85
N TYR A 145 -5.93 10.05 13.64
CA TYR A 145 -6.06 11.46 13.36
C TYR A 145 -5.72 12.28 14.59
N PHE A 146 -4.84 13.26 14.43
CA PHE A 146 -4.46 14.24 15.43
C PHE A 146 -4.71 15.63 14.85
N GLY A 147 -5.72 16.35 15.35
CA GLY A 147 -6.11 17.66 14.84
C GLY A 147 -6.18 18.69 15.98
N PRO A 148 -5.06 19.28 16.39
CA PRO A 148 -5.05 20.28 17.46
C PRO A 148 -5.78 21.55 17.02
N GLN A 149 -6.46 22.23 17.93
CA GLN A 149 -7.23 23.45 17.59
C GLN A 149 -6.38 24.61 17.01
N ASN A 150 -5.05 24.59 17.20
CA ASN A 150 -4.14 25.66 16.80
C ASN A 150 -2.84 25.14 16.16
N GLY A 151 -2.89 24.05 15.39
CA GLY A 151 -1.68 23.51 14.74
C GLY A 151 -1.98 22.61 13.55
N ASP A 152 -0.92 22.09 12.93
CA ASP A 152 -1.05 21.22 11.76
C ASP A 152 -1.72 19.89 12.15
N SER A 153 -2.72 19.51 11.36
CA SER A 153 -3.35 18.20 11.51
C SER A 153 -2.44 17.10 10.96
N TYR A 154 -2.53 15.93 11.57
CA TYR A 154 -1.77 14.74 11.19
C TYR A 154 -2.72 13.56 11.09
N ALA A 155 -2.82 13.00 9.88
CA ALA A 155 -3.56 11.78 9.62
C ALA A 155 -2.59 10.65 9.25
N SER A 156 -2.76 9.50 9.88
CA SER A 156 -1.97 8.31 9.59
C SER A 156 -2.86 7.11 9.32
N ILE A 157 -2.36 6.21 8.49
CA ILE A 157 -3.02 4.95 8.17
C ILE A 157 -2.05 3.80 8.37
N GLU A 158 -2.55 2.71 8.90
CA GLU A 158 -1.82 1.46 9.02
C GLU A 158 -2.29 0.51 7.93
N ALA A 159 -1.37 0.16 7.03
CA ALA A 159 -1.58 -0.91 6.06
C ALA A 159 -1.13 -2.26 6.67
N LEU A 160 -1.96 -3.29 6.49
CA LEU A 160 -1.60 -4.67 6.80
C LEU A 160 -0.93 -5.33 5.60
N ARG A 161 -1.43 -5.07 4.39
CA ARG A 161 -0.99 -5.70 3.13
C ARG A 161 -1.11 -4.74 1.96
N ILE A 162 -0.20 -4.87 1.01
CA ILE A 162 -0.30 -4.30 -0.33
C ILE A 162 -0.87 -5.38 -1.23
N LEU A 163 -1.99 -5.10 -1.88
CA LEU A 163 -2.70 -6.03 -2.76
C LEU A 163 -2.27 -5.84 -4.21
N GLU A 164 -2.18 -4.58 -4.64
CA GLU A 164 -1.72 -4.17 -5.96
C GLU A 164 -0.89 -2.90 -5.84
N SER A 165 0.11 -2.73 -6.69
CA SER A 165 1.00 -1.56 -6.66
C SER A 165 1.57 -1.25 -8.03
N GLY A 166 1.61 0.04 -8.36
CA GLY A 166 2.23 0.57 -9.57
C GLY A 166 1.35 0.45 -10.83
N PRO A 167 1.86 0.92 -11.98
CA PRO A 167 3.22 1.40 -12.22
C PRO A 167 3.55 2.68 -11.47
N PHE A 168 4.80 2.83 -11.05
CA PHE A 168 5.28 4.04 -10.37
C PHE A 168 6.02 4.95 -11.35
N GLU A 169 5.69 6.23 -11.32
CA GLU A 169 6.38 7.30 -12.04
C GLU A 169 7.40 7.96 -11.14
N VAL A 170 8.55 8.32 -11.71
CA VAL A 170 9.60 9.09 -11.04
C VAL A 170 9.68 10.45 -11.69
N SER A 171 9.57 11.50 -10.89
CA SER A 171 9.75 12.88 -11.35
C SER A 171 10.81 13.55 -10.50
N CYS A 172 11.76 14.25 -11.12
CA CYS A 172 12.80 14.98 -10.42
C CYS A 172 12.67 16.47 -10.73
N GLN A 173 12.95 17.33 -9.75
CA GLN A 173 13.12 18.73 -10.04
C GLN A 173 14.41 18.87 -10.87
N ALA A 174 14.34 19.61 -11.98
CA ALA A 174 15.55 19.90 -12.74
C ALA A 174 16.54 20.63 -11.80
N PRO A 175 17.84 20.25 -11.83
CA PRO A 175 18.85 20.78 -10.92
C PRO A 175 19.03 22.30 -11.04
#